data_AF-A0A847JB47-F1
#
_entry.id   AF-A0A847JB47-F1
#
_cell.length_a   1.000
_cell.length_b   1.000
_cell.length_c   1.000
_cell.angle_alpha   90.00
_cell.angle_beta   90.00
_cell.angle_gamma   90.00
#
_symmetry.space_group_name_H-M   'P 1'
#
loop_
_entity.id
_entity.type
_entity.pdbx_description
1 polymer ?
#
loop_
_entity_poly.entity_id
_entity_poly.type
_entity_poly.pdbx_seq_one_letter_code
_entity_poly.pdbx_strand_id
1 'polypeptide(L)'
;MVRLFRLYPYWGPLLFGPLAVFAWMRHWPNDPALVAVALAVPILHAYVVPAVGTNVLGMWAFTTRVRIGRFRPHHGFVFGTATALIALPLIGPAEADPSAARIVGTGLVVGAVLFLVNWIYDALALRHGLLEVYNQPWSDGAGPWRVALDYAPWFFGLFGVIWGAGVKLAEARLLGRSDAATAVAIGAALVAATITLPTLGYLLASRLRHGHWGVRPCRPPREAMP
;
A
#
# COMPACT_ATOMS: atom_id res chain seq x y z
N MET A 1 8.28 22.70 -0.75
CA MET A 1 7.89 21.30 -0.44
C MET A 1 6.92 21.18 0.74
N VAL A 2 7.22 21.69 1.93
CA VAL A 2 6.38 21.49 3.14
C VAL A 2 4.91 21.93 2.95
N ARG A 3 4.63 23.03 2.24
CA ARG A 3 3.26 23.48 1.95
C ARG A 3 2.47 22.49 1.08
N LEU A 4 3.10 21.89 0.07
CA LEU A 4 2.48 20.88 -0.79
C LEU A 4 2.10 19.64 0.01
N PHE A 5 3.00 19.14 0.87
CA PHE A 5 2.74 18.00 1.74
C PHE A 5 1.65 18.23 2.80
N ARG A 6 1.40 19.48 3.20
CA ARG A 6 0.31 19.83 4.12
C ARG A 6 -1.06 19.87 3.43
N LEU A 7 -1.11 20.20 2.15
CA LEU A 7 -2.33 20.31 1.35
C LEU A 7 -2.69 19.01 0.63
N TYR A 8 -1.68 18.24 0.25
CA TYR A 8 -1.79 16.92 -0.38
C TYR A 8 -2.82 15.98 0.28
N PRO A 9 -2.95 15.91 1.61
CA PRO A 9 -3.86 14.94 2.21
C PRO A 9 -5.34 15.30 2.02
N TYR A 10 -5.66 16.55 1.67
CA TYR A 10 -7.02 17.01 1.39
C TYR A 10 -7.34 17.02 -0.11
N TRP A 11 -6.39 17.45 -0.94
CA TRP A 11 -6.56 17.45 -2.39
C TRP A 11 -6.41 16.07 -3.01
N GLY A 12 -5.58 15.22 -2.41
CA GLY A 12 -5.32 13.86 -2.86
C GLY A 12 -6.60 13.05 -3.06
N PRO A 13 -7.48 12.89 -2.05
CA PRO A 13 -8.72 12.12 -2.21
C PRO A 13 -9.68 12.75 -3.23
N LEU A 14 -9.79 14.08 -3.21
CA LEU A 14 -10.70 14.83 -4.08
C LEU A 14 -10.32 14.76 -5.56
N LEU A 15 -9.02 14.66 -5.86
CA LEU A 15 -8.51 14.59 -7.23
C LEU A 15 -8.29 13.14 -7.65
N PHE A 16 -7.55 12.37 -6.87
CA PHE A 16 -7.16 11.01 -7.25
C PHE A 16 -8.31 10.02 -7.17
N GLY A 17 -9.27 10.18 -6.25
CA GLY A 17 -10.43 9.30 -6.19
C GLY A 17 -11.26 9.32 -7.47
N PRO A 18 -11.83 10.48 -7.87
CA PRO A 18 -12.58 10.59 -9.12
C PRO A 18 -11.75 10.25 -10.35
N LEU A 19 -10.48 10.66 -10.39
CA LEU A 19 -9.59 10.34 -11.51
C LEU A 19 -9.32 8.84 -11.62
N ALA A 20 -9.10 8.14 -10.50
CA ALA A 20 -8.91 6.69 -10.49
C ALA A 20 -10.18 6.00 -10.99
N VAL A 21 -11.35 6.34 -10.44
CA VAL A 21 -12.63 5.79 -10.90
C VAL A 21 -12.81 6.00 -12.40
N PHE A 22 -12.60 7.23 -12.89
CA PHE A 22 -12.71 7.54 -14.31
C PHE A 22 -11.74 6.71 -15.16
N ALA A 23 -10.46 6.66 -14.79
CA ALA A 23 -9.44 5.97 -15.57
C ALA A 23 -9.67 4.45 -15.61
N TRP A 24 -10.06 3.84 -14.49
CA TRP A 24 -10.38 2.41 -14.44
C TRP A 24 -11.70 2.08 -15.15
N MET A 25 -12.71 2.94 -15.08
CA MET A 25 -13.93 2.80 -15.89
C MET A 25 -13.64 2.94 -17.39
N ARG A 26 -12.64 3.74 -17.79
CA ARG A 26 -12.20 3.78 -19.19
C ARG A 26 -11.46 2.53 -19.61
N HIS A 27 -10.74 1.91 -18.68
CA HIS A 27 -10.01 0.66 -18.93
C HIS A 27 -10.95 -0.54 -19.05
N TRP A 28 -12.00 -0.61 -18.21
CA TRP A 28 -13.06 -1.62 -18.27
C TRP A 28 -14.46 -0.99 -18.30
N PRO A 29 -14.92 -0.52 -19.48
CA PRO A 29 -16.14 0.27 -19.59
C PRO A 29 -17.43 -0.45 -19.18
N ASN A 30 -17.45 -1.78 -19.24
CA ASN A 30 -18.64 -2.58 -18.96
C ASN A 30 -18.50 -3.43 -17.69
N ASP A 31 -17.42 -3.28 -16.93
CA ASP A 31 -17.08 -4.18 -15.81
C ASP A 31 -16.89 -3.41 -14.49
N PRO A 32 -17.94 -2.75 -13.97
CA PRO A 32 -17.84 -1.95 -12.75
C PRO A 32 -17.44 -2.78 -11.52
N ALA A 33 -17.75 -4.09 -11.52
CA ALA A 33 -17.34 -5.01 -10.47
C ALA A 33 -15.82 -5.18 -10.41
N LEU A 34 -15.16 -5.25 -11.57
CA LEU A 34 -13.70 -5.36 -11.67
C LEU A 34 -13.02 -4.04 -11.30
N VAL A 35 -13.61 -2.90 -11.72
CA VAL A 35 -13.19 -1.55 -11.26
C VAL A 35 -13.27 -1.44 -9.73
N ALA A 36 -14.35 -1.93 -9.13
CA ALA A 36 -14.52 -1.91 -7.68
C ALA A 36 -13.43 -2.72 -6.97
N VAL A 37 -13.07 -3.91 -7.48
CA VAL A 37 -11.96 -4.72 -6.94
C VAL A 37 -10.62 -3.97 -7.05
N ALA A 38 -10.32 -3.41 -8.22
CA ALA A 38 -9.06 -2.69 -8.45
C ALA A 38 -8.90 -1.45 -7.55
N LEU A 39 -9.99 -0.78 -7.18
CA LEU A 39 -9.96 0.39 -6.29
C LEU A 39 -10.06 0.02 -4.81
N ALA A 40 -10.98 -0.89 -4.44
CA ALA A 40 -11.27 -1.18 -3.05
C ALA A 40 -10.10 -1.87 -2.34
N VAL A 41 -9.42 -2.80 -2.99
CA VAL A 41 -8.31 -3.55 -2.38
C VAL A 41 -7.18 -2.62 -1.88
N PRO A 42 -6.57 -1.75 -2.72
CA PRO A 42 -5.53 -0.85 -2.25
C PRO A 42 -6.03 0.18 -1.23
N ILE A 43 -7.28 0.65 -1.34
CA ILE A 43 -7.87 1.58 -0.36
C ILE A 43 -8.01 0.91 1.01
N LEU A 44 -8.58 -0.30 1.06
CA LEU A 44 -8.79 -1.04 2.29
C LEU A 44 -7.45 -1.44 2.92
N HIS A 45 -6.48 -1.90 2.12
CA HIS A 45 -5.12 -2.18 2.60
C HIS A 45 -4.51 -0.93 3.26
N ALA A 46 -4.56 0.22 2.57
CA ALA A 46 -4.01 1.47 3.06
C ALA A 46 -4.79 2.05 4.26
N TYR A 47 -6.01 1.58 4.53
CA TYR A 47 -6.68 1.85 5.79
C TYR A 47 -6.20 0.93 6.91
N VAL A 48 -6.26 -0.38 6.69
CA VAL A 48 -6.08 -1.37 7.75
C VAL A 48 -4.64 -1.41 8.25
N VAL A 49 -3.67 -1.55 7.35
CA VAL A 49 -2.26 -1.75 7.74
C VAL A 49 -1.72 -0.56 8.53
N PRO A 50 -1.84 0.70 8.07
CA PRO A 50 -1.32 1.82 8.81
C PRO A 50 -2.16 2.13 10.06
N ALA A 51 -3.48 1.88 10.07
CA ALA A 51 -4.28 2.05 11.29
C ALA A 51 -3.83 1.09 12.41
N VAL A 52 -3.57 -0.18 12.07
CA VAL A 52 -3.01 -1.15 13.03
C VAL A 52 -1.60 -0.74 13.44
N GLY A 53 -0.72 -0.40 12.50
CA GLY A 53 0.65 0.03 12.78
C GLY A 53 0.73 1.26 13.68
N THR A 54 -0.17 2.23 13.51
CA THR A 54 -0.18 3.49 14.26
C THR A 54 -0.92 3.39 15.59
N ASN A 55 -2.15 2.88 15.61
CA ASN A 55 -3.04 2.96 16.77
C ASN A 55 -3.02 1.70 17.65
N VAL A 56 -2.68 0.53 17.09
CA VAL A 56 -2.64 -0.73 17.84
C VAL A 56 -1.21 -1.06 18.26
N LEU A 57 -0.27 -1.08 17.32
CA LEU A 57 1.12 -1.45 17.59
C LEU A 57 1.99 -0.26 18.03
N GLY A 58 1.56 0.97 17.73
CA GLY A 58 2.31 2.18 18.05
C GLY A 58 3.65 2.31 17.30
N MET A 59 3.88 1.48 16.28
CA MET A 59 5.12 1.41 15.51
C MET A 59 5.37 2.69 14.73
N TRP A 60 4.30 3.33 14.21
CA TRP A 60 4.39 4.47 13.32
C TRP A 60 3.55 5.64 13.86
N ALA A 61 3.86 6.86 13.44
CA ALA A 61 3.04 8.03 13.72
C ALA A 61 3.05 9.02 12.56
N PHE A 62 1.88 9.62 12.30
CA PHE A 62 1.77 10.76 11.39
C PHE A 62 1.73 12.09 12.18
N THR A 63 2.50 13.07 11.73
CA THR A 63 2.64 14.39 12.39
C THR A 63 1.67 15.46 11.83
N THR A 64 0.56 15.06 11.23
CA THR A 64 -0.45 15.99 10.70
C THR A 64 -1.42 16.52 11.75
N ARG A 65 -1.99 17.69 11.45
CA ARG A 65 -3.01 18.35 12.27
C ARG A 65 -4.30 17.53 12.44
N VAL A 66 -4.79 16.91 11.37
CA VAL A 66 -6.00 16.07 11.40
C VAL A 66 -5.57 14.61 11.56
N ARG A 67 -5.88 14.02 12.71
CA ARG A 67 -5.56 12.63 13.05
C ARG A 67 -6.58 12.04 14.02
N ILE A 68 -6.84 10.74 13.92
CA ILE A 68 -7.53 9.94 14.93
C ILE A 68 -6.47 9.05 15.57
N GLY A 69 -6.12 9.33 16.82
CA GLY A 69 -4.92 8.78 17.45
C GLY A 69 -3.66 9.24 16.71
N ARG A 70 -2.90 8.28 16.19
CA ARG A 70 -1.69 8.50 15.37
C ARG A 70 -1.96 8.34 13.86
N PHE A 71 -3.19 8.07 13.46
CA PHE A 71 -3.61 7.77 12.09
C PHE A 71 -4.26 8.96 11.37
N ARG A 72 -4.14 9.03 10.04
CA ARG A 72 -4.79 10.05 9.18
C ARG A 72 -6.07 9.49 8.55
N PRO A 73 -7.27 10.05 8.82
CA PRO A 73 -8.55 9.45 8.37
C PRO A 73 -8.74 9.34 6.86
N HIS A 74 -8.08 10.18 6.06
CA HIS A 74 -8.14 10.13 4.59
C HIS A 74 -7.03 9.26 3.97
N HIS A 75 -6.15 8.66 4.78
CA HIS A 75 -4.93 7.99 4.30
C HIS A 75 -5.25 6.89 3.27
N GLY A 76 -6.22 6.04 3.56
CA GLY A 76 -6.56 4.94 2.66
C GLY A 76 -7.05 5.40 1.29
N PHE A 77 -7.87 6.47 1.23
CA PHE A 77 -8.26 7.04 -0.06
C PHE A 77 -7.08 7.67 -0.80
N VAL A 78 -6.24 8.47 -0.13
CA VAL A 78 -5.07 9.10 -0.77
C VAL A 78 -4.15 8.06 -1.38
N PHE A 79 -3.67 7.12 -0.56
CA PHE A 79 -2.67 6.15 -0.97
C PHE A 79 -3.26 5.06 -1.86
N GLY A 80 -4.48 4.60 -1.55
CA GLY A 80 -5.13 3.55 -2.31
C GLY A 80 -5.44 3.98 -3.74
N THR A 81 -5.98 5.20 -3.92
CA THR A 81 -6.31 5.72 -5.26
C THR A 81 -5.07 6.12 -6.06
N ALA A 82 -4.04 6.67 -5.40
CA ALA A 82 -2.75 6.92 -6.05
C ALA A 82 -2.08 5.61 -6.50
N THR A 83 -2.07 4.60 -5.64
CA THR A 83 -1.60 3.24 -5.97
C THR A 83 -2.34 2.68 -7.17
N ALA A 84 -3.68 2.80 -7.18
CA ALA A 84 -4.50 2.33 -8.27
C ALA A 84 -4.17 3.05 -9.60
N LEU A 85 -3.94 4.36 -9.57
CA LEU A 85 -3.55 5.13 -10.76
C LEU A 85 -2.15 4.77 -11.28
N ILE A 86 -1.18 4.59 -10.37
CA ILE A 86 0.19 4.21 -10.73
C ILE A 86 0.21 2.84 -11.42
N ALA A 87 -0.57 1.89 -10.92
CA ALA A 87 -0.57 0.53 -11.43
C ALA A 87 -1.41 0.34 -12.70
N LEU A 88 -2.38 1.21 -12.98
CA LEU A 88 -3.22 1.11 -14.18
C LEU A 88 -2.41 0.87 -15.48
N PRO A 89 -1.38 1.66 -15.83
CA PRO A 89 -0.59 1.39 -17.03
C PRO A 89 0.25 0.09 -16.95
N LEU A 90 0.48 -0.43 -15.74
CA LEU A 90 1.30 -1.63 -15.49
C LEU A 90 0.48 -2.93 -15.59
N ILE A 91 -0.84 -2.85 -15.37
CA ILE A 91 -1.75 -3.99 -15.56
C ILE A 91 -1.81 -4.41 -17.03
N GLY A 92 -1.56 -3.48 -17.96
CA GLY A 92 -1.61 -3.75 -19.39
C GLY A 92 -3.05 -3.87 -19.90
N PRO A 93 -3.28 -4.40 -21.11
CA PRO A 93 -4.61 -4.52 -21.69
C PRO A 93 -5.49 -5.50 -20.90
N ALA A 94 -6.81 -5.30 -20.99
CA ALA A 94 -7.80 -6.21 -20.44
C ALA A 94 -7.76 -7.57 -21.16
N GLU A 95 -7.72 -8.66 -20.40
CA GLU A 95 -7.50 -10.01 -20.91
C GLU A 95 -8.40 -11.02 -20.17
N ALA A 96 -9.36 -11.62 -20.88
CA ALA A 96 -10.31 -12.56 -20.30
C ALA A 96 -9.71 -13.94 -19.96
N ASP A 97 -8.54 -14.27 -20.53
CA ASP A 97 -7.85 -15.53 -20.28
C ASP A 97 -6.32 -15.30 -20.24
N PRO A 98 -5.81 -14.62 -19.19
CA PRO A 98 -4.42 -14.28 -19.11
C PRO A 98 -3.56 -15.51 -18.79
N SER A 99 -2.51 -15.71 -19.58
CA SER A 99 -1.54 -16.77 -19.31
C SER A 99 -0.90 -16.64 -17.91
N ALA A 100 -0.43 -17.75 -17.34
CA ALA A 100 0.28 -17.73 -16.06
C ALA A 100 1.49 -16.78 -16.06
N ALA A 101 2.24 -16.73 -17.17
CA ALA A 101 3.36 -15.81 -17.35
C ALA A 101 2.91 -14.34 -17.30
N ARG A 102 1.74 -14.02 -17.88
CA ARG A 102 1.15 -12.68 -17.80
C ARG A 102 0.79 -12.31 -16.37
N ILE A 103 0.10 -13.20 -15.66
CA ILE A 103 -0.31 -12.97 -14.26
C ILE A 103 0.91 -12.69 -13.37
N VAL A 104 1.92 -13.56 -13.45
CA VAL A 104 3.16 -13.41 -12.66
C VAL A 104 3.92 -12.15 -13.09
N GLY A 105 4.08 -11.94 -14.39
CA GLY A 105 4.79 -10.77 -14.93
C GLY A 105 4.16 -9.44 -14.50
N THR A 106 2.83 -9.33 -14.59
CA THR A 106 2.09 -8.15 -14.13
C THR A 106 2.28 -7.93 -12.63
N GLY A 107 2.17 -8.99 -11.82
CA GLY A 107 2.45 -8.89 -10.39
C GLY A 107 3.86 -8.36 -10.10
N LEU A 108 4.89 -8.95 -10.71
CA LEU A 108 6.28 -8.54 -10.50
C LEU A 108 6.53 -7.08 -10.90
N VAL A 109 5.99 -6.63 -12.03
CA VAL A 109 6.16 -5.24 -12.50
C VAL A 109 5.44 -4.26 -11.58
N VAL A 110 4.18 -4.53 -11.21
CA VAL A 110 3.43 -3.69 -10.27
C VAL A 110 4.15 -3.63 -8.92
N GLY A 111 4.59 -4.79 -8.40
CA GLY A 111 5.35 -4.89 -7.16
C GLY A 111 6.64 -4.06 -7.18
N ALA A 112 7.44 -4.17 -8.24
CA ALA A 112 8.69 -3.43 -8.37
C ALA A 112 8.47 -1.90 -8.40
N VAL A 113 7.48 -1.44 -9.17
CA VAL A 113 7.16 -0.01 -9.27
C VAL A 113 6.60 0.52 -7.96
N LEU A 114 5.65 -0.17 -7.34
CA LEU A 114 5.06 0.27 -6.07
C LEU A 114 6.08 0.24 -4.93
N PHE A 115 6.97 -0.75 -4.90
CA PHE A 115 8.11 -0.75 -3.98
C PHE A 115 8.94 0.52 -4.14
N LEU A 116 9.43 0.80 -5.35
CA LEU A 116 10.33 1.91 -5.60
C LEU A 116 9.69 3.27 -5.26
N VAL A 117 8.48 3.50 -5.77
CA VAL A 117 7.77 4.78 -5.57
C VAL A 117 7.48 5.02 -4.09
N ASN A 118 6.93 4.03 -3.38
CA ASN A 118 6.58 4.22 -1.98
C ASN A 118 7.80 4.23 -1.05
N TRP A 119 8.86 3.49 -1.37
CA TRP A 119 10.13 3.59 -0.63
C TRP A 119 10.71 5.00 -0.70
N ILE A 120 10.76 5.60 -1.90
CA ILE A 120 11.21 6.98 -2.10
C ILE A 120 10.30 7.95 -1.34
N TYR A 121 8.98 7.79 -1.48
CA TYR A 121 8.01 8.64 -0.81
C TYR A 121 8.17 8.60 0.72
N ASP A 122 8.23 7.42 1.32
CA ASP A 122 8.33 7.28 2.78
C ASP A 122 9.68 7.73 3.32
N ALA A 123 10.78 7.49 2.59
CA ALA A 123 12.08 8.04 2.96
C ALA A 123 12.07 9.57 3.00
N LEU A 124 11.40 10.22 2.04
CA LEU A 124 11.21 11.67 2.03
C LEU A 124 10.26 12.13 3.16
N ALA A 125 9.18 11.40 3.42
CA ALA A 125 8.25 11.70 4.50
C ALA A 125 8.93 11.64 5.88
N LEU A 126 9.75 10.61 6.11
CA LEU A 126 10.61 10.45 7.29
C LEU A 126 11.63 11.60 7.39
N ARG A 127 12.34 11.91 6.30
CA ARG A 127 13.34 13.00 6.26
C ARG A 127 12.74 14.36 6.63
N HIS A 128 11.48 14.59 6.29
CA HIS A 128 10.79 15.84 6.55
C HIS A 128 9.90 15.81 7.81
N GLY A 129 9.99 14.76 8.63
CA GLY A 129 9.25 14.63 9.89
C GLY A 129 7.74 14.55 9.71
N LEU A 130 7.26 14.08 8.56
CA LEU A 130 5.83 13.87 8.26
C LEU A 130 5.33 12.50 8.71
N LEU A 131 6.27 11.56 8.79
CA LEU A 131 6.11 10.17 9.22
C LEU A 131 7.21 9.88 10.23
N GLU A 132 6.87 9.16 11.28
CA GLU A 132 7.82 8.57 12.22
C GLU A 132 7.61 7.05 12.21
N VAL A 133 8.70 6.29 12.19
CA VAL A 133 8.70 4.83 12.24
C VAL A 133 9.74 4.37 13.25
N TYR A 134 9.31 3.59 14.23
CA TYR A 134 10.14 3.15 15.37
C TYR A 134 10.61 1.69 15.21
N ASN A 135 11.19 1.35 14.05
CA ASN A 135 11.75 0.01 13.78
C ASN A 135 13.23 -0.10 14.22
N GLN A 136 13.84 -1.28 14.01
CA GLN A 136 15.22 -1.51 14.43
C GLN A 136 16.22 -0.53 13.79
N PRO A 137 16.21 -0.28 12.46
CA PRO A 137 17.09 0.73 11.88
C PRO A 137 16.94 2.12 12.50
N TRP A 138 15.72 2.54 12.87
CA TRP A 138 15.53 3.81 13.57
C TRP A 138 16.18 3.80 14.96
N SER A 139 16.02 2.69 15.70
CA SER A 139 16.68 2.48 17.00
C SER A 139 18.20 2.45 16.90
N ASP A 140 18.75 2.03 15.75
CA ASP A 140 20.18 2.03 15.46
C ASP A 140 20.70 3.40 14.99
N GLY A 141 19.84 4.44 14.96
CA GLY A 141 20.21 5.77 14.45
C GLY A 141 20.38 5.84 12.93
N ALA A 142 19.82 4.89 12.18
CA ALA A 142 19.94 4.87 10.72
C ALA A 142 19.12 6.00 10.05
N GLY A 143 19.58 6.41 8.87
CA GLY A 143 18.90 7.45 8.09
C GLY A 143 17.53 7.01 7.50
N PRO A 144 16.70 7.98 7.06
CA PRO A 144 15.33 7.76 6.58
C PRO A 144 15.18 6.67 5.52
N TRP A 145 16.12 6.59 4.58
CA TRP A 145 16.13 5.60 3.50
C TRP A 145 16.24 4.17 4.01
N ARG A 146 17.09 3.94 5.02
CA ARG A 146 17.32 2.61 5.61
C ARG A 146 16.16 2.21 6.52
N VAL A 147 15.59 3.18 7.22
CA VAL A 147 14.35 3.01 8.01
C VAL A 147 13.20 2.56 7.10
N ALA A 148 12.98 3.25 5.97
CA ALA A 148 11.93 2.89 5.02
C ALA A 148 12.17 1.54 4.32
N LEU A 149 13.43 1.25 3.94
CA LEU A 149 13.79 0.02 3.22
C LEU A 149 13.53 -1.26 4.03
N ASP A 150 13.46 -1.16 5.36
CA ASP A 150 13.21 -2.31 6.23
C ASP A 150 11.79 -2.89 6.06
N TYR A 151 10.80 -2.04 5.79
CA TYR A 151 9.40 -2.44 5.66
C TYR A 151 8.84 -2.29 4.23
N ALA A 152 9.37 -1.37 3.42
CA ALA A 152 8.87 -1.07 2.08
C ALA A 152 8.82 -2.27 1.10
N PRO A 153 9.82 -3.18 1.04
CA PRO A 153 9.76 -4.35 0.17
C PRO A 153 8.53 -5.23 0.45
N TRP A 154 8.08 -5.27 1.69
CA TRP A 154 6.95 -6.09 2.13
C TRP A 154 5.64 -5.37 1.88
N PHE A 155 5.44 -4.21 2.53
CA PHE A 155 4.16 -3.51 2.50
C PHE A 155 3.84 -2.83 1.17
N PHE A 156 4.84 -2.56 0.32
CA PHE A 156 4.62 -1.98 -1.01
C PHE A 156 4.98 -2.94 -2.13
N GLY A 157 6.14 -3.60 -2.03
CA GLY A 157 6.59 -4.56 -3.05
C GLY A 157 5.71 -5.80 -3.10
N LEU A 158 5.69 -6.58 -2.02
CA LEU A 158 4.89 -7.82 -1.96
C LEU A 158 3.39 -7.52 -2.06
N PHE A 159 2.91 -6.41 -1.49
CA PHE A 159 1.56 -5.90 -1.76
C PHE A 159 1.30 -5.78 -3.26
N GLY A 160 2.15 -5.08 -4.00
CA GLY A 160 1.99 -4.85 -5.43
C GLY A 160 2.07 -6.14 -6.26
N VAL A 161 2.91 -7.10 -5.86
CA VAL A 161 2.95 -8.44 -6.47
C VAL A 161 1.60 -9.14 -6.35
N ILE A 162 1.08 -9.23 -5.13
CA ILE A 162 -0.17 -9.94 -4.85
C ILE A 162 -1.35 -9.24 -5.53
N TRP A 163 -1.43 -7.92 -5.39
CA TRP A 163 -2.53 -7.14 -5.93
C TRP A 163 -2.49 -7.09 -7.46
N GLY A 164 -1.34 -6.86 -8.09
CA GLY A 164 -1.21 -6.84 -9.55
C GLY A 164 -1.54 -8.18 -10.20
N ALA A 165 -1.00 -9.28 -9.66
CA ALA A 165 -1.35 -10.62 -10.11
C ALA A 165 -2.83 -10.94 -9.85
N GLY A 166 -3.34 -10.52 -8.68
CA GLY A 166 -4.73 -10.70 -8.27
C GLY A 166 -5.73 -10.00 -9.17
N VAL A 167 -5.44 -8.76 -9.59
CA VAL A 167 -6.26 -8.01 -10.54
C VAL A 167 -6.29 -8.70 -11.90
N LYS A 168 -5.14 -9.15 -12.41
CA LYS A 168 -5.08 -9.89 -13.68
C LYS A 168 -5.83 -11.23 -13.59
N LEU A 169 -5.76 -11.94 -12.46
CA LEU A 169 -6.56 -13.13 -12.22
C LEU A 169 -8.07 -12.82 -12.12
N ALA A 170 -8.43 -11.66 -11.57
CA ALA A 170 -9.82 -11.22 -11.47
C ALA A 170 -10.42 -10.92 -12.86
N GLU A 171 -9.65 -10.40 -13.81
CA GLU A 171 -10.08 -10.25 -15.21
C GLU A 171 -10.60 -11.58 -15.76
N ALA A 172 -9.89 -12.70 -15.51
CA ALA A 172 -10.28 -14.02 -16.01
C ALA A 172 -11.67 -14.50 -15.52
N ARG A 173 -12.16 -13.92 -14.41
CA ARG A 173 -13.42 -14.32 -13.78
C ARG A 173 -14.53 -13.30 -13.98
N LEU A 174 -14.20 -12.02 -14.09
CA LEU A 174 -15.17 -10.92 -14.08
C LEU A 174 -15.28 -10.18 -15.41
N LEU A 175 -14.31 -10.29 -16.31
CA LEU A 175 -14.36 -9.55 -17.57
C LEU A 175 -15.52 -10.04 -18.45
N GLY A 176 -16.37 -9.11 -18.90
CA GLY A 176 -17.60 -9.38 -19.63
C GLY A 176 -18.70 -10.03 -18.78
N ARG A 177 -18.54 -10.12 -17.46
CA ARG A 177 -19.44 -10.83 -16.55
C ARG A 177 -19.84 -9.92 -15.38
N SER A 178 -21.15 -9.70 -15.23
CA SER A 178 -21.66 -8.97 -14.07
C SER A 178 -22.03 -9.95 -12.95
N ASP A 179 -21.04 -10.32 -12.14
CA ASP A 179 -21.22 -11.18 -10.96
C ASP A 179 -20.66 -10.49 -9.71
N ALA A 180 -21.56 -9.85 -8.97
CA ALA A 180 -21.21 -9.14 -7.74
C ALA A 180 -20.71 -10.09 -6.63
N ALA A 181 -21.26 -11.30 -6.54
CA ALA A 181 -20.87 -12.25 -5.49
C ALA A 181 -19.43 -12.73 -5.71
N THR A 182 -19.09 -13.09 -6.96
CA THR A 182 -17.71 -13.45 -7.33
C THR A 182 -16.77 -12.27 -7.12
N ALA A 183 -17.17 -11.05 -7.47
CA ALA A 183 -16.34 -9.86 -7.26
C ALA A 183 -16.07 -9.57 -5.77
N VAL A 184 -17.09 -9.70 -4.91
CA VAL A 184 -16.93 -9.56 -3.45
C VAL A 184 -16.01 -10.65 -2.90
N ALA A 185 -16.17 -11.90 -3.33
CA ALA A 185 -15.32 -13.01 -2.89
C ALA A 185 -13.86 -12.80 -3.29
N ILE A 186 -13.60 -12.41 -4.55
CA ILE A 186 -12.26 -12.09 -5.04
C ILE A 186 -11.68 -10.89 -4.28
N GLY A 187 -12.45 -9.81 -4.14
CA GLY A 187 -12.03 -8.61 -3.42
C GLY A 187 -11.66 -8.91 -1.97
N ALA A 188 -12.49 -9.66 -1.25
CA ALA A 188 -12.23 -10.08 0.13
C ALA A 188 -10.99 -10.96 0.24
N ALA A 189 -10.83 -11.94 -0.66
CA ALA A 189 -9.64 -12.79 -0.70
C ALA A 189 -8.36 -11.97 -0.96
N LEU A 190 -8.41 -11.01 -1.88
CA LEU A 190 -7.28 -10.13 -2.17
C LEU A 190 -6.96 -9.18 -1.01
N VAL A 191 -7.97 -8.59 -0.35
CA VAL A 191 -7.75 -7.78 0.86
C VAL A 191 -7.08 -8.63 1.95
N ALA A 192 -7.58 -9.83 2.20
CA ALA A 192 -6.98 -10.73 3.19
C ALA A 192 -5.53 -11.10 2.83
N ALA A 193 -5.27 -11.45 1.57
CA ALA A 193 -3.93 -11.81 1.10
C ALA A 193 -2.95 -10.62 1.15
N THR A 194 -3.38 -9.45 0.68
CA THR A 194 -2.56 -8.22 0.63
C THR A 194 -2.30 -7.62 2.02
N ILE A 195 -3.08 -7.96 3.04
CA ILE A 195 -2.78 -7.58 4.43
C ILE A 195 -1.89 -8.64 5.07
N THR A 196 -2.27 -9.91 4.96
CA THR A 196 -1.64 -11.00 5.72
C THR A 196 -0.24 -11.31 5.22
N LEU A 197 -0.05 -11.49 3.91
CA LEU A 197 1.22 -11.96 3.35
C LEU A 197 2.33 -10.90 3.46
N PRO A 198 2.12 -9.61 3.15
CA PRO A 198 3.09 -8.55 3.46
C PRO A 198 3.46 -8.48 4.93
N THR A 199 2.47 -8.59 5.83
CA THR A 199 2.71 -8.58 7.27
C THR A 199 3.60 -9.75 7.68
N LEU A 200 3.25 -10.98 7.29
CA LEU A 200 4.05 -12.17 7.57
C LEU A 200 5.48 -12.05 7.00
N GLY A 201 5.61 -11.55 5.77
CA GLY A 201 6.91 -11.28 5.16
C GLY A 201 7.77 -10.34 6.01
N TYR A 202 7.19 -9.24 6.48
CA TYR A 202 7.88 -8.31 7.39
C TYR A 202 8.24 -8.96 8.72
N LEU A 203 7.31 -9.70 9.35
CA LEU A 203 7.54 -10.37 10.64
C LEU A 203 8.71 -11.37 10.56
N LEU A 204 8.72 -12.20 9.51
CA LEU A 204 9.77 -13.19 9.28
C LEU A 204 11.11 -12.49 9.00
N ALA A 205 11.12 -11.48 8.15
CA ALA A 205 12.32 -10.70 7.85
C ALA A 205 12.89 -10.02 9.10
N SER A 206 12.03 -9.41 9.92
CA SER A 206 12.42 -8.81 11.19
C SER A 206 12.98 -9.86 12.15
N ARG A 207 12.35 -11.04 12.27
CA ARG A 207 12.83 -12.10 13.15
C ARG A 207 14.21 -12.60 12.73
N LEU A 208 14.44 -12.75 11.42
CA LEU A 208 15.71 -13.23 10.87
C LEU A 208 16.83 -12.18 10.98
N ARG A 209 16.54 -10.90 10.74
CA ARG A 209 17.55 -9.83 10.73
C ARG A 209 17.84 -9.23 12.11
N HIS A 210 16.79 -9.07 12.92
CA HIS A 210 16.84 -8.27 14.16
C HIS A 210 16.57 -9.10 15.41
N GLY A 211 16.23 -10.38 15.27
CA GLY A 211 15.96 -11.26 16.41
C GLY A 211 14.61 -11.03 17.10
N HIS A 212 13.73 -10.17 16.56
CA HIS A 212 12.40 -9.91 17.11
C HIS A 212 11.35 -9.77 16.00
N TRP A 213 10.07 -9.87 16.36
CA TRP A 213 8.97 -9.86 15.39
C TRP A 213 8.66 -8.49 14.78
N GLY A 214 9.17 -7.38 15.33
CA GLY A 214 8.93 -6.04 14.74
C GLY A 214 7.51 -5.51 14.98
N VAL A 215 6.81 -6.04 16.00
CA VAL A 215 5.44 -5.67 16.37
C VAL A 215 5.37 -4.72 17.57
N ARG A 216 6.53 -4.20 17.99
CA ARG A 216 6.63 -3.25 19.11
C ARG A 216 7.68 -2.19 18.77
N PRO A 217 7.45 -0.93 19.16
CA PRO A 217 8.43 0.13 18.94
C PRO A 217 9.76 -0.26 19.55
N CYS A 218 10.84 -0.12 18.78
CA CYS A 218 12.17 -0.17 19.35
C CYS A 218 12.39 1.07 20.24
N ARG A 219 13.42 1.06 21.09
CA ARG A 219 13.75 2.22 21.92
C ARG A 219 14.70 3.15 21.15
N PRO A 220 14.65 4.47 21.35
CA PRO A 220 15.62 5.35 20.73
C PRO A 220 17.04 5.05 21.26
N PRO A 221 18.11 5.42 20.53
CA PRO A 221 19.46 5.39 21.05
C PRO A 221 19.55 6.13 22.39
N ARG A 222 20.29 5.59 23.37
CA ARG A 222 20.44 6.21 24.71
C ARG A 222 20.94 7.65 24.66
N GLU A 223 21.68 8.02 23.61
CA GLU A 223 22.26 9.35 23.38
C GLU A 223 21.27 10.38 22.80
N ALA A 224 20.06 9.95 22.39
CA ALA A 224 19.02 10.81 21.85
C ALA A 224 17.93 11.19 22.88
N MET A 225 18.10 10.82 24.15
CA MET A 225 17.22 11.26 25.24
C MET A 225 17.75 12.60 25.80
N PRO A 226 16.99 13.70 25.70
CA PRO A 226 17.36 14.97 26.32
C PRO A 226 17.43 14.87 27.85
#